data_AF-A0A7W1HHQ8-F1
#
_entry.id   AF-A0A7W1HHQ8-F1
#
_cell.length_a   1.000
_cell.length_b   1.000
_cell.length_c   1.000
_cell.angle_alpha   90.00
_cell.angle_beta   90.00
_cell.angle_gamma   90.00
#
_symmetry.space_group_name_H-M   'P 1'
#
loop_
_entity.id
_entity.type
_entity.pdbx_description
1 polymer ?
#
loop_
_entity_poly.entity_id
_entity_poly.type
_entity_poly.pdbx_seq_one_letter_code
_entity_poly.pdbx_strand_id
1 'polypeptide(L)'
;MRIGILGGTGPAGSSLAARLASIGYDVVIGSRSKYRAMEAVDHIVEPNPDLADRLQPGDNPAAAECDLVVIATPWDSAATTAQEHE
;
A
#
# COMPACT_ATOMS: atom_id res chain seq x y z
N MET A 1 14.08 -0.30 4.89
CA MET A 1 13.28 -1.32 4.17
C MET A 1 11.93 -0.71 3.89
N ARG A 2 11.56 -0.59 2.63
CA ARG A 2 10.26 -0.09 2.17
C ARG A 2 9.35 -1.26 1.83
N ILE A 3 8.08 -1.16 2.19
CA ILE A 3 7.09 -2.21 1.96
C ILE A 3 6.04 -1.67 0.98
N GLY A 4 5.88 -2.34 -0.16
CA GLY A 4 4.85 -2.03 -1.14
C GLY A 4 3.63 -2.91 -0.94
N ILE A 5 2.43 -2.34 -1.08
CA ILE A 5 1.18 -3.11 -0.99
C ILE A 5 0.39 -2.91 -2.28
N LEU A 6 0.40 -3.93 -3.15
CA LEU A 6 -0.37 -3.93 -4.40
C LEU A 6 -1.85 -4.13 -4.11
N GLY A 7 -2.71 -3.31 -4.71
CA GLY A 7 -4.13 -3.30 -4.37
C GLY A 7 -4.41 -2.85 -2.92
N GLY A 8 -3.51 -2.04 -2.36
CA GLY A 8 -3.48 -1.70 -0.94
C GLY A 8 -4.65 -0.86 -0.43
N THR A 9 -5.52 -0.35 -1.30
CA THR A 9 -6.66 0.51 -0.90
C THR A 9 -7.83 -0.25 -0.25
N GLY A 10 -7.81 -1.58 -0.28
CA GLY A 10 -8.83 -2.41 0.37
C GLY A 10 -8.64 -2.47 1.90
N PRO A 11 -9.63 -2.99 2.65
CA PRO A 11 -9.57 -3.02 4.12
C PRO A 11 -8.34 -3.76 4.65
N ALA A 12 -7.99 -4.91 4.06
CA ALA A 12 -6.79 -5.65 4.45
C ALA A 12 -5.49 -4.89 4.17
N GLY A 13 -5.37 -4.29 2.96
CA GLY A 13 -4.19 -3.54 2.56
C GLY A 13 -3.97 -2.28 3.40
N SER A 14 -5.02 -1.48 3.59
CA SER A 14 -4.96 -0.23 4.35
C SER A 14 -4.67 -0.48 5.83
N SER A 15 -5.30 -1.48 6.45
CA SER A 15 -5.02 -1.83 7.86
C SER A 15 -3.61 -2.39 8.05
N LEU A 16 -3.12 -3.20 7.10
CA LEU A 16 -1.73 -3.67 7.13
C LEU A 16 -0.75 -2.51 6.97
N ALA A 17 -1.01 -1.59 6.05
CA ALA A 17 -0.20 -0.40 5.84
C ALA A 17 -0.08 0.44 7.12
N ALA A 18 -1.22 0.75 7.73
CA ALA A 18 -1.28 1.50 8.99
C ALA A 18 -0.50 0.80 10.10
N ARG A 19 -0.63 -0.54 10.21
CA ARG A 19 0.06 -1.29 11.26
C ARG A 19 1.57 -1.31 11.05
N LEU A 20 2.03 -1.52 9.82
CA LEU A 20 3.46 -1.51 9.49
C LEU A 20 4.08 -0.11 9.68
N ALA A 21 3.37 0.95 9.27
CA ALA A 21 3.77 2.32 9.52
C ALA A 21 3.88 2.61 11.03
N SER A 22 2.93 2.15 11.84
CA SER A 22 2.92 2.34 13.30
C SER A 22 4.10 1.70 14.03
N ILE A 23 4.80 0.77 13.39
CA ILE A 23 5.99 0.10 13.94
C ILE A 23 7.29 0.54 13.23
N GLY A 24 7.24 1.59 12.41
CA GLY A 24 8.41 2.28 11.88
C GLY A 24 8.85 1.87 10.47
N TYR A 25 8.04 1.11 9.72
CA TYR A 25 8.32 0.81 8.31
C TYR A 25 7.77 1.90 7.38
N ASP A 26 8.50 2.19 6.31
CA ASP A 26 8.01 3.04 5.22
C ASP A 26 7.14 2.19 4.29
N VAL A 27 5.90 2.59 4.06
CA VAL A 27 4.92 1.82 3.30
C VAL A 27 4.40 2.61 2.11
N VAL A 28 4.38 1.96 0.94
CA VAL A 28 3.75 2.48 -0.27
C VAL A 28 2.42 1.75 -0.50
N ILE A 29 1.31 2.48 -0.40
CA ILE A 29 -0.01 1.95 -0.76
C ILE A 29 -0.17 2.05 -2.27
N GLY A 30 -0.12 0.91 -2.95
CA GLY A 30 -0.25 0.80 -4.40
C GLY A 30 -1.71 0.61 -4.84
N SER A 31 -2.07 1.24 -5.95
CA SER A 31 -3.37 1.08 -6.58
C SER A 31 -3.26 1.22 -8.10
N ARG A 32 -4.23 0.65 -8.83
CA ARG A 32 -4.41 0.97 -10.27
C ARG A 32 -4.83 2.43 -10.50
N SER A 33 -5.34 3.09 -9.45
CA SER A 33 -5.64 4.52 -9.43
C SER A 33 -4.88 5.18 -8.29
N LYS A 34 -3.89 6.01 -8.63
CA LYS A 34 -3.10 6.78 -7.66
C LYS A 34 -3.99 7.64 -6.75
N TYR A 35 -5.10 8.17 -7.27
CA TYR A 35 -6.07 8.94 -6.48
C TYR A 35 -6.67 8.11 -5.35
N ARG A 36 -7.05 6.85 -5.62
CA ARG A 36 -7.56 5.95 -4.57
C ARG A 36 -6.52 5.64 -3.50
N ALA A 37 -5.23 5.58 -3.89
CA ALA A 37 -4.15 5.41 -2.92
C ALA A 37 -3.98 6.66 -2.04
N MET A 38 -4.10 7.86 -2.61
CA MET A 38 -4.11 9.12 -1.85
C MET A 38 -5.26 9.15 -0.86
N GLU A 39 -6.49 8.88 -1.30
CA GLU A 39 -7.67 8.81 -0.40
C GLU A 39 -7.48 7.80 0.74
N ALA A 40 -6.87 6.64 0.44
CA ALA A 40 -6.59 5.63 1.46
C ALA A 40 -5.55 6.10 2.48
N VAL A 41 -4.50 6.79 2.04
CA VAL A 41 -3.50 7.39 2.94
C VAL A 41 -4.13 8.47 3.78
N ASP A 42 -4.90 9.39 3.19
CA ASP A 42 -5.57 10.47 3.90
C ASP A 42 -6.52 9.92 4.98
N HIS A 43 -7.30 8.87 4.66
CA HIS A 43 -8.19 8.23 5.62
C HIS A 43 -7.47 7.58 6.82
N ILE A 44 -6.23 7.10 6.62
CA ILE A 44 -5.41 6.54 7.71
C ILE A 44 -4.76 7.66 8.53
N VAL A 45 -4.24 8.68 7.86
CA VAL A 45 -3.44 9.76 8.44
C VAL A 45 -4.31 10.78 9.18
N GLU A 46 -5.52 11.09 8.70
CA GLU A 46 -6.44 12.04 9.34
C GLU A 46 -6.68 11.71 10.84
N PRO A 47 -7.02 10.46 11.22
CA PRO A 47 -7.09 10.07 12.63
C PRO A 47 -5.74 9.73 13.28
N ASN A 48 -4.64 9.60 12.51
CA ASN A 48 -3.31 9.22 13.01
C ASN A 48 -2.19 10.06 12.36
N PRO A 49 -2.06 11.36 12.70
CA PRO A 49 -1.11 12.26 12.01
C PRO A 49 0.35 11.80 12.06
N ASP A 50 0.74 11.10 13.13
CA ASP A 50 2.09 10.58 13.33
C ASP A 50 2.51 9.54 12.27
N LEU A 51 1.57 8.99 11.50
CA LEU A 51 1.84 8.03 10.44
C LEU A 51 2.16 8.68 9.08
N ALA A 52 1.95 10.00 8.94
CA ALA A 52 2.06 10.71 7.66
C ALA A 52 3.43 10.52 6.97
N ASP A 53 4.52 10.58 7.74
CA ASP A 53 5.88 10.46 7.21
C ASP A 53 6.21 9.05 6.70
N ARG A 54 5.44 8.05 7.13
CA ARG A 54 5.68 6.62 6.85
C ARG A 54 4.74 6.05 5.80
N LEU A 55 3.71 6.79 5.37
CA LEU A 55 2.71 6.34 4.39
C LEU A 55 2.80 7.15 3.11
N GLN A 56 3.05 6.47 2.00
CA GLN A 56 3.17 7.09 0.68
C GLN A 56 2.11 6.51 -0.26
N PRO A 57 1.29 7.35 -0.92
CA PRO A 57 0.40 6.88 -1.97
C PRO A 57 1.18 6.64 -3.27
N GLY A 58 0.96 5.49 -3.91
CA GLY A 58 1.59 5.10 -5.16
C GLY A 58 0.62 4.44 -6.12
N ASP A 59 1.04 4.31 -7.38
CA ASP A 59 0.46 3.30 -8.26
C ASP A 59 1.04 1.92 -7.95
N ASN A 60 0.46 0.85 -8.50
CA ASN A 60 0.98 -0.50 -8.29
C ASN A 60 2.45 -0.66 -8.75
N PRO A 61 2.90 -0.10 -9.90
CA PRO A 61 4.32 -0.14 -10.27
C PRO A 61 5.24 0.45 -9.21
N ALA A 62 4.94 1.64 -8.67
CA ALA A 62 5.76 2.25 -7.63
C ALA A 62 5.81 1.42 -6.33
N ALA A 63 4.71 0.74 -5.99
CA ALA A 63 4.69 -0.19 -4.87
C ALA A 63 5.49 -1.47 -5.14
N ALA A 64 5.54 -1.94 -6.40
CA ALA A 64 6.30 -3.13 -6.78
C ALA A 64 7.82 -2.93 -6.69
N GLU A 65 8.31 -1.69 -6.80
CA GLU A 65 9.73 -1.34 -6.64
C GLU A 65 10.25 -1.40 -5.18
N CYS A 66 9.41 -1.78 -4.21
CA CYS A 66 9.79 -1.85 -2.81
C CYS A 66 10.56 -3.14 -2.45
N ASP A 67 11.30 -3.12 -1.33
CA ASP A 67 12.12 -4.25 -0.88
C ASP A 67 11.30 -5.52 -0.55
N LEU A 68 10.07 -5.31 -0.06
CA LEU A 68 9.09 -6.35 0.22
C LEU A 68 7.74 -5.92 -0.35
N VAL A 69 7.10 -6.82 -1.10
CA VAL A 69 5.81 -6.56 -1.74
C VAL A 69 4.74 -7.50 -1.18
N VAL A 70 3.60 -6.92 -0.77
CA VAL A 70 2.40 -7.64 -0.37
C VAL A 70 1.34 -7.47 -1.44
N ILE A 71 0.75 -8.58 -1.89
CA ILE A 71 -0.38 -8.56 -2.82
C ILE A 71 -1.67 -8.62 -2.00
N ALA A 72 -2.35 -7.48 -1.87
CA ALA A 72 -3.59 -7.33 -1.11
C ALA A 72 -4.83 -7.26 -2.03
N THR A 73 -4.77 -7.93 -3.18
CA THR A 73 -5.89 -8.06 -4.12
C THR A 73 -6.77 -9.27 -3.77
N PRO A 74 -8.00 -9.37 -4.31
CA PRO A 74 -8.76 -10.61 -4.29
C PRO A 74 -7.95 -11.79 -4.83
N TRP A 75 -8.18 -12.98 -4.25
CA TRP A 75 -7.40 -14.19 -4.54
C TRP A 75 -7.33 -14.54 -6.03
N ASP A 76 -8.44 -14.39 -6.76
CA ASP A 76 -8.54 -14.67 -8.18
C ASP A 76 -7.67 -13.77 -9.07
N SER A 77 -7.27 -12.60 -8.55
CA SER A 77 -6.43 -11.62 -9.25
C SER A 77 -4.97 -11.66 -8.80
N ALA A 78 -4.65 -12.37 -7.72
CA ALA A 78 -3.34 -12.29 -7.07
C ALA A 78 -2.18 -12.73 -7.99
N ALA A 79 -2.33 -13.87 -8.69
CA ALA A 79 -1.31 -14.38 -9.61
C ALA A 79 -1.07 -13.43 -10.79
N THR A 80 -2.15 -12.90 -11.39
CA THR A 80 -2.05 -11.94 -12.49
C THR A 80 -1.36 -10.64 -12.03
N THR A 81 -1.74 -10.10 -10.87
CA THR A 81 -1.10 -8.91 -10.31
C THR A 81 0.39 -9.13 -10.03
N ALA A 82 0.80 -10.33 -9.57
CA ALA A 82 2.21 -10.65 -9.40
C ALA A 82 2.96 -10.62 -10.74
N GLN A 83 2.39 -11.23 -11.78
CA GLN A 83 3.02 -11.33 -13.10
C GLN A 83 3.10 -9.98 -13.83
N GLU A 84 2.14 -9.08 -13.62
CA GLU A 84 2.15 -7.72 -14.19
C GLU A 84 3.24 -6.80 -13.61
N HIS A 85 3.83 -7.19 -12.47
CA HIS A 85 4.72 -6.35 -11.66
C HIS A 85 6.00 -7.09 -11.21
N GLU A 86 6.45 -8.08 -12.00
CA GLU A 86 7.77 -8.71 -11.89
C GLU A 86 8.88 -7.80 -12.45
#